data_AF-A0A929YFV5-F1
#
_entry.id   AF-A0A929YFV5-F1
#
_cell.length_a   1.000
_cell.length_b   1.000
_cell.length_c   1.000
_cell.angle_alpha   90.00
_cell.angle_beta   90.00
_cell.angle_gamma   90.00
#
_symmetry.space_group_name_H-M   'P 1'
#
loop_
_entity.id
_entity.type
_entity.pdbx_description
1 polymer ?
#
loop_
_entity_poly.entity_id
_entity_poly.type
_entity_poly.pdbx_seq_one_letter_code
_entity_poly.pdbx_strand_id
1 'polypeptide(L)' 'EWLRGVTQFIPMTPVVDGFRLIMTEQASLIEILPQIGAVAAWVVVIYVAAIKLFRWE' A
#
# COMPACT_ATOMS: atom_id res chain seq x y z
N GLU A 1 17.75 -10.60 -0.50
CA GLU A 1 17.34 -10.08 -1.82
C GLU A 1 15.96 -10.55 -2.29
N TRP A 2 15.75 -11.82 -2.72
CA TRP A 2 14.48 -12.25 -3.35
C TRP A 2 13.22 -12.03 -2.48
N LEU A 3 13.25 -12.49 -1.23
CA LEU A 3 12.14 -12.29 -0.28
C LEU A 3 11.78 -10.81 -0.08
N ARG A 4 12.81 -9.95 -0.01
CA ARG A 4 12.62 -8.50 0.13
C ARG A 4 11.88 -7.93 -1.08
N GLY A 5 12.29 -8.32 -2.29
CA GLY A 5 11.62 -7.90 -3.53
C GLY A 5 10.14 -8.27 -3.54
N VAL A 6 9.78 -9.49 -3.12
CA VAL A 6 8.37 -9.91 -3.05
C VAL A 6 7.59 -9.12 -2.00
N THR A 7 8.17 -8.92 -0.81
CA THR A 7 7.49 -8.20 0.26
C THR A 7 7.18 -6.74 -0.09
N GLN A 8 7.99 -6.09 -0.93
CA GLN A 8 7.74 -4.71 -1.37
C GLN A 8 6.42 -4.53 -2.15
N PHE A 9 5.86 -5.61 -2.69
CA PHE A 9 4.56 -5.57 -3.37
C PHE A 9 3.38 -5.81 -2.43
N ILE A 10 3.62 -6.14 -1.15
CA ILE A 10 2.54 -6.36 -0.18
C ILE A 10 2.02 -4.99 0.28
N PRO A 11 0.69 -4.73 0.27
CA PRO A 11 0.13 -3.44 0.66
C PRO A 11 0.48 -2.99 2.09
N MET A 12 0.86 -3.91 2.97
CA MET A 12 1.33 -3.58 4.32
C MET A 12 2.70 -2.87 4.33
N THR A 13 3.53 -3.06 3.32
CA THR A 13 4.85 -2.42 3.23
C THR A 13 4.76 -0.89 3.13
N PRO A 14 4.03 -0.29 2.17
CA PRO A 14 3.91 1.17 2.12
C PRO A 14 3.24 1.76 3.38
N VAL A 15 2.37 1.00 4.07
CA VAL A 15 1.77 1.43 5.35
C VAL A 15 2.84 1.55 6.44
N VAL A 16 3.62 0.50 6.66
CA VAL A 16 4.68 0.48 7.67
C VAL A 16 5.77 1.50 7.35
N ASP A 17 6.16 1.62 6.08
CA ASP A 17 7.15 2.59 5.64
C ASP A 17 6.67 4.04 5.84
N GLY A 18 5.41 4.34 5.51
CA GLY A 18 4.80 5.65 5.75
C GLY A 18 4.79 6.02 7.23
N PHE A 19 4.43 5.09 8.12
CA PHE A 19 4.49 5.31 9.56
C PHE A 19 5.91 5.55 10.05
N ARG A 20 6.89 4.76 9.57
CA ARG A 20 8.29 4.96 9.92
C ARG A 20 8.75 6.38 9.57
N LEU A 21 8.42 6.85 8.37
CA LEU A 21 8.77 8.20 7.91
C LEU A 21 8.17 9.29 8.80
N ILE A 22 6.89 9.20 9.15
CA ILE A 22 6.25 10.19 10.02
C ILE A 22 6.85 10.16 11.44
N MET A 23 6.99 8.96 12.02
CA MET A 23 7.34 8.82 13.44
C MET A 23 8.83 9.05 13.71
N THR A 24 9.71 8.66 12.77
CA THR A 24 11.16 8.64 12.99
C THR A 24 11.91 9.68 12.17
N GLU A 25 11.32 10.13 11.06
CA GLU A 25 11.95 11.08 10.13
C GLU A 25 11.19 12.42 10.08
N GLN A 26 10.18 12.60 10.96
CA GLN A 26 9.30 13.78 11.03
C GLN A 26 8.68 14.19 9.69
N ALA A 27 8.49 13.22 8.79
CA ALA A 27 7.90 13.47 7.49
C ALA A 27 6.45 13.97 7.64
N SER A 28 6.13 14.99 6.87
CA SER A 28 4.78 15.51 6.68
C SER A 28 3.95 14.58 5.78
N LEU A 29 2.62 14.75 5.80
CA LEU A 29 1.71 13.95 4.96
C LEU A 29 1.96 14.12 3.46
N ILE A 30 2.47 15.28 3.03
CA ILE A 30 2.79 15.55 1.62
C ILE A 30 3.99 14.70 1.18
N GLU A 31 4.98 14.52 2.06
CA GLU A 31 6.20 13.75 1.76
C GLU A 31 5.93 12.25 1.64
N ILE A 32 4.84 11.75 2.26
CA ILE A 32 4.44 10.34 2.17
C ILE A 32 3.31 10.07 1.15
N LEU A 33 3.01 11.03 0.27
CA LEU A 33 2.03 10.84 -0.81
C LEU A 33 2.28 9.59 -1.67
N PRO A 34 3.53 9.19 -1.99
CA PRO A 34 3.77 7.93 -2.71
C PRO A 34 3.23 6.70 -1.98
N GLN A 35 3.40 6.63 -0.66
CA GLN A 35 2.92 5.53 0.19
C GLN A 35 1.39 5.53 0.25
N ILE A 36 0.78 6.71 0.41
CA ILE A 36 -0.69 6.88 0.38
C ILE A 36 -1.25 6.43 -0.97
N GLY A 37 -0.63 6.87 -2.06
CA GLY A 37 -1.00 6.48 -3.43
C GLY A 37 -0.88 4.98 -3.67
N ALA A 38 0.17 4.33 -3.15
CA ALA A 38 0.34 2.89 -3.26
C ALA A 38 -0.76 2.11 -2.51
N VAL A 39 -1.13 2.55 -1.30
CA VAL A 39 -2.24 1.95 -0.55
C VAL A 39 -3.56 2.15 -1.29
N ALA A 40 -3.82 3.36 -1.79
CA ALA A 40 -5.03 3.66 -2.56
C ALA A 40 -5.13 2.81 -3.84
N ALA A 41 -4.02 2.62 -4.55
CA ALA A 41 -3.95 1.74 -5.71
C ALA A 41 -4.33 0.29 -5.34
N TRP A 42 -3.81 -0.22 -4.21
CA TRP A 42 -4.17 -1.55 -3.72
C TRP A 42 -5.65 -1.68 -3.32
N VAL A 43 -6.22 -0.64 -2.70
CA VAL A 43 -7.67 -0.60 -2.41
C VAL A 43 -8.48 -0.76 -3.70
N VAL A 44 -8.12 -0.02 -4.75
CA VAL A 44 -8.79 -0.11 -6.06
C VAL A 44 -8.62 -1.51 -6.65
N VAL A 45 -7.40 -2.06 -6.64
CA VAL A 45 -7.12 -3.41 -7.18
C VAL A 45 -7.96 -4.48 -6.48
N ILE A 46 -7.98 -4.47 -5.15
CA ILE A 46 -8.73 -5.45 -4.35
C ILE A 46 -10.23 -5.28 -4.57
N TYR A 47 -10.73 -4.04 -4.61
CA TYR A 47 -12.14 -3.77 -4.84
C TYR A 47 -12.62 -4.27 -6.21
N VAL A 48 -11.84 -4.00 -7.27
CA VAL A 48 -12.11 -4.51 -8.62
C VAL A 48 -12.04 -6.04 -8.66
N ALA A 49 -11.04 -6.64 -8.00
CA ALA A 49 -10.92 -8.08 -7.91
C ALA A 49 -12.13 -8.70 -7.19
N ALA A 50 -12.58 -8.08 -6.09
CA ALA A 50 -13.74 -8.53 -5.34
C ALA A 50 -15.01 -8.50 -6.19
N ILE A 51 -15.29 -7.42 -6.92
CA ILE A 51 -16.46 -7.34 -7.82
C ILE A 51 -16.39 -8.41 -8.91
N LYS A 52 -15.21 -8.66 -9.47
CA LYS A 52 -15.03 -9.65 -10.54
C LYS A 52 -15.07 -11.09 -10.06
N LEU A 53 -14.62 -11.36 -8.84
CA LEU A 53 -14.56 -12.70 -8.26
C LEU A 53 -15.89 -13.09 -7.60
N PHE A 54 -16.49 -12.16 -6.86
CA PHE A 54 -17.77 -12.32 -6.19
C PHE A 54 -18.88 -11.73 -7.07
N ARG A 55 -19.03 -12.29 -8.26
CA ARG A 55 -20.14 -11.98 -9.16
C ARG A 55 -21.38 -12.69 -8.63
N TRP A 56 -22.45 -11.93 -8.44
CA TRP A 56 -23.71 -12.40 -7.90
C TRP A 56 -24.47 -13.19 -8.98
N GLU A 57 -24.72 -14.48 -8.72
CA GLU A 57 -25.97 -15.17 -9.09
C GLU A 57 -27.03 -14.88 -8.02
#